data_AF-A0A2N2IRG1-F1
#
_entry.id   AF-A0A2N2IRG1-F1
#
_cell.length_a   1.000
_cell.length_b   1.000
_cell.length_c   1.000
_cell.angle_alpha   90.00
_cell.angle_beta   90.00
_cell.angle_gamma   90.00
#
_symmetry.space_group_name_H-M   'P 1'
#
loop_
_entity.id
_entity.type
_entity.pdbx_description
1 polymer ?
#
loop_
_entity_poly.entity_id
_entity_poly.type
_entity_poly.pdbx_seq_one_letter_code
_entity_poly.pdbx_strand_id
1 'polypeptide(L)' 'RAIADLTQTKSKLLYFSVSSISGGTDAQGEVLVRIEDEGKVVVGQGADPDIITAAAKAYLNGLNRLVFLKRETMRQGS' A
#
# COMPACT_ATOMS: atom_id res chain seq x y z
N ARG A 1 -7.57 -7.62 10.79
CA ARG A 1 -8.57 -7.51 9.69
C ARG A 1 -9.19 -6.09 9.63
N ALA A 2 -8.41 -5.01 9.79
CA ALA A 2 -8.98 -3.66 9.91
C ALA A 2 -8.86 -2.81 8.63
N ILE A 3 -7.78 -2.98 7.84
CA ILE A 3 -7.54 -2.10 6.67
C ILE A 3 -8.24 -2.60 5.40
N ALA A 4 -8.40 -3.92 5.23
CA ALA A 4 -9.09 -4.49 4.06
C ALA A 4 -10.59 -4.14 4.02
N ASP A 5 -11.23 -4.00 5.18
CA ASP A 5 -12.66 -3.67 5.25
C ASP A 5 -12.95 -2.18 5.01
N LEU A 6 -11.93 -1.32 5.14
CA LEU A 6 -12.07 0.14 5.10
C LEU A 6 -12.07 0.72 3.68
N THR A 7 -11.67 -0.04 2.67
CA THR A 7 -11.33 0.55 1.36
C THR A 7 -12.36 0.26 0.26
N GLN A 8 -13.32 -0.64 0.45
CA GLN A 8 -14.35 -1.01 -0.54
C GLN A 8 -13.84 -1.27 -1.97
N THR A 9 -12.53 -1.47 -2.16
CA THR A 9 -11.95 -1.76 -3.47
C THR A 9 -12.04 -3.27 -3.72
N LYS A 10 -12.20 -3.68 -4.99
CA LYS A 10 -12.09 -5.10 -5.38
C LYS A 10 -10.65 -5.64 -5.28
N SER A 11 -9.73 -4.83 -4.76
CA SER A 11 -8.30 -5.08 -4.75
C SER A 11 -7.94 -6.02 -3.60
N LYS A 12 -7.09 -7.00 -3.89
CA LYS A 12 -6.63 -8.00 -2.91
C LYS A 12 -5.30 -7.57 -2.30
N LEU A 13 -5.21 -7.58 -0.98
CA LEU A 13 -3.93 -7.43 -0.28
C LEU A 13 -3.17 -8.77 -0.35
N LEU A 14 -2.10 -8.81 -1.12
CA LEU A 14 -1.27 -10.01 -1.31
C LEU A 14 -0.17 -10.15 -0.25
N TYR A 15 0.34 -9.02 0.24
CA TYR A 15 1.45 -9.00 1.18
C TYR A 15 1.34 -7.78 2.09
N PHE A 16 1.72 -7.98 3.34
CA PHE A 16 1.83 -6.94 4.34
C PHE A 16 3.05 -7.25 5.19
N SER A 17 3.99 -6.31 5.25
CA SER A 17 5.17 -6.42 6.10
C SER A 17 5.40 -5.14 6.84
N VAL A 18 5.83 -5.29 8.10
CA VAL A 18 6.27 -4.20 8.94
C VAL A 18 7.73 -4.45 9.24
N SER A 19 8.56 -3.45 8.98
CA SER A 19 9.97 -3.41 9.37
C SER A 19 10.21 -2.15 10.17
N SER A 20 10.91 -2.26 11.30
CA SER A 20 11.35 -1.07 12.03
C SER A 20 12.76 -0.71 11.59
N ILE A 21 12.97 0.54 11.18
CA ILE A 21 14.32 1.08 11.05
C ILE A 21 14.74 1.59 12.42
N SER A 22 15.64 0.82 13.04
CA SER A 22 16.44 1.11 14.24
C SER A 22 15.78 1.03 15.62
N GLY A 23 16.64 0.74 16.61
CA GLY A 23 16.37 0.72 18.04
C GLY A 23 16.77 2.04 18.69
N GLY A 24 15.88 2.57 19.50
CA GLY A 24 15.98 3.88 20.14
C GLY A 24 14.60 4.55 20.20
N THR A 25 14.50 5.67 20.90
CA THR A 25 13.25 6.44 21.06
C THR A 25 12.66 7.01 19.77
N ASP A 26 13.42 6.99 18.66
CA ASP A 26 13.04 7.52 17.34
C ASP A 26 12.79 6.42 16.28
N ALA A 27 12.46 5.20 16.71
CA ALA A 27 12.21 4.09 15.80
C ALA A 27 11.09 4.44 14.80
N GLN A 28 11.40 4.44 13.50
CA GLN A 28 10.39 4.56 12.44
C GLN A 28 9.89 3.16 12.06
N GLY A 29 8.57 2.99 12.07
CA GLY A 29 7.91 1.85 11.47
C GLY A 29 7.77 2.05 9.97
N GLU A 30 8.40 1.20 9.19
CA GLU A 30 8.14 1.08 7.76
C GLU A 30 7.14 -0.05 7.51
N VAL A 31 6.18 0.21 6.63
CA VAL A 31 5.20 -0.75 6.19
C VAL A 31 5.26 -0.87 4.68
N LEU A 32 5.30 -2.11 4.20
CA LEU A 32 5.24 -2.46 2.79
C LEU A 32 3.99 -3.30 2.54
N VAL A 33 3.21 -2.91 1.54
CA VAL A 33 2.01 -3.63 1.10
C VAL A 33 2.12 -4.00 -0.36
N ARG A 34 1.59 -5.17 -0.73
CA ARG A 34 1.35 -5.54 -2.13
C ARG A 34 -0.14 -5.64 -2.36
N ILE A 35 -0.63 -4.90 -3.33
CA ILE A 35 -2.04 -4.86 -3.70
C ILE A 35 -2.17 -5.38 -5.13
N GLU A 36 -3.08 -6.32 -5.35
CA GLU A 36 -3.44 -6.82 -6.68
C GLU A 36 -4.85 -6.34 -7.04
N ASP A 37 -5.03 -5.91 -8.28
CA ASP A 37 -6.35 -5.66 -8.83
C ASP A 37 -6.36 -5.97 -10.33
N GLU A 38 -7.33 -6.77 -10.79
CA GLU A 38 -7.46 -7.18 -12.20
C GLU A 38 -6.15 -7.72 -12.80
N GLY A 39 -5.41 -8.53 -12.03
CA GLY A 39 -4.13 -9.12 -12.44
C GLY A 39 -2.93 -8.16 -12.42
N LYS A 40 -3.12 -6.90 -12.05
CA LYS A 40 -2.03 -5.92 -11.86
C LYS A 40 -1.62 -5.89 -10.40
N VAL A 41 -0.33 -6.06 -10.14
CA VAL A 41 0.23 -5.98 -8.78
C VAL A 41 1.03 -4.71 -8.62
N VAL A 42 0.77 -3.98 -7.53
CA VAL A 42 1.50 -2.78 -7.12
C VAL A 42 2.06 -2.95 -5.73
N VAL A 43 3.14 -2.21 -5.46
CA VAL A 43 3.75 -2.11 -4.14
C VAL A 43 3.47 -0.71 -3.60
N GLY A 44 2.97 -0.64 -2.37
CA GLY A 44 2.83 0.58 -1.59
C GLY A 44 3.76 0.53 -0.38
N GLN A 45 4.36 1.67 -0.03
CA GLN A 45 5.24 1.80 1.14
C GLN A 45 4.82 3.02 1.96
N GLY A 46 4.91 2.93 3.27
CA GLY A 46 4.66 4.02 4.20
C GLY A 46 5.60 3.94 5.39
N ALA A 47 6.06 5.08 5.87
CA ALA A 47 6.94 5.18 7.03
C ALA A 47 6.35 6.17 8.03
N ASP A 48 6.26 5.75 9.29
CA ASP A 48 5.78 6.57 10.39
C ASP A 48 6.19 5.92 11.73
N PRO A 49 6.52 6.70 12.78
CA PRO A 49 6.70 6.16 14.13
C PRO A 49 5.47 5.38 14.62
N ASP A 50 4.26 5.77 14.19
CA ASP A 50 3.03 5.03 14.43
C ASP A 50 2.76 4.01 13.29
N ILE A 51 2.83 2.73 13.62
CA ILE A 51 2.69 1.64 12.64
C ILE A 51 1.33 1.66 11.92
N ILE A 52 0.26 2.13 12.57
CA ILE A 52 -1.07 2.21 11.95
C ILE A 52 -1.07 3.30 10.88
N THR A 53 -0.45 4.44 11.18
CA THR A 53 -0.27 5.55 10.24
C THR A 53 0.65 5.16 9.08
N ALA A 54 1.75 4.44 9.36
CA ALA A 54 2.62 3.89 8.32
C ALA A 54 1.86 2.92 7.40
N ALA A 55 1.01 2.06 7.96
CA ALA A 55 0.19 1.12 7.20
C ALA A 55 -0.86 1.82 6.33
N ALA A 56 -1.53 2.85 6.86
CA ALA A 56 -2.48 3.67 6.10
C ALA A 56 -1.78 4.37 4.92
N LYS A 57 -0.61 4.97 5.16
CA LYS A 57 0.23 5.58 4.11
C LYS A 57 0.65 4.57 3.05
N ALA A 58 1.11 3.38 3.45
CA ALA A 58 1.51 2.32 2.53
C ALA A 58 0.34 1.89 1.64
N TYR A 59 -0.84 1.69 2.22
CA TYR A 59 -2.03 1.30 1.48
C TYR A 59 -2.49 2.38 0.50
N LEU A 60 -2.54 3.63 0.93
CA LEU A 60 -2.88 4.77 0.07
C LEU A 60 -1.91 4.91 -1.12
N ASN A 61 -0.61 4.78 -0.86
CA ASN A 61 0.41 4.82 -1.91
C ASN A 61 0.24 3.67 -2.92
N GLY A 62 -0.08 2.47 -2.44
CA GLY A 62 -0.41 1.33 -3.31
C GLY A 62 -1.64 1.61 -4.20
N LEU A 63 -2.75 2.09 -3.61
CA LEU A 63 -3.95 2.42 -4.37
C LEU A 63 -3.72 3.51 -5.41
N ASN A 64 -3.00 4.59 -5.06
CA ASN A 64 -2.68 5.66 -6.00
C ASN A 64 -1.92 5.14 -7.22
N ARG A 65 -0.95 4.25 -6.99
CA ARG A 65 -0.18 3.62 -8.08
C ARG A 65 -1.05 2.69 -8.93
N LEU A 66 -1.98 1.98 -8.32
CA LEU A 66 -2.93 1.13 -9.04
C LEU A 66 -3.84 1.95 -9.96
N VAL A 67 -4.39 3.06 -9.45
CA VAL A 67 -5.24 3.98 -10.24
C VAL A 67 -4.45 4.57 -11.40
N PHE A 68 -3.20 4.98 -11.17
CA PHE A 68 -2.32 5.48 -12.23
C PHE A 68 -2.12 4.45 -13.34
N LEU A 69 -1.76 3.21 -13.00
CA LEU A 69 -1.57 2.13 -13.97
C LEU A 69 -2.84 1.74 -14.71
N LYS A 70 -4.02 1.84 -14.08
CA LYS A 70 -5.29 1.63 -14.78
C LYS A 70 -5.54 2.71 -15.83
N ARG A 71 -5.27 3.97 -15.51
CA ARG A 71 -5.42 5.11 -16.44
C ARG A 71 -4.45 5.04 -17.63
N GLU A 72 -3.21 4.61 -17.40
CA GLU A 72 -2.24 4.44 -18.50
C GLU A 72 -2.66 3.35 -19.49
N THR A 73 -3.13 2.19 -19.01
CA THR A 73 -3.60 1.12 -19.90
C THR A 73 -4.82 1.54 -20.71
N MET A 74 -5.71 2.38 -20.16
CA MET A 74 -6.85 2.93 -20.91
C MET A 74 -6.41 3.91 -22.02
N ARG A 75 -5.30 4.65 -21.83
CA ARG A 75 -4.78 5.58 -22.85
C ARG A 75 -3.99 4.91 -23.98
N GLN A 76 -3.44 3.72 -23.76
CA GLN A 76 -2.67 2.98 -24.77
C GLN A 76 -3.54 2.04 -25.63
N GLY A 77 -4.80 1.82 -25.24
CA GLY A 77 -5.76 1.00 -25.98
C GLY A 77 -6.76 1.80 -26.83
N SER A 78 -6.51 3.09 -27.09
CA SER A 78 -7.33 3.96 -27.96
C SER A 78 -6.56 4.38 -29.20
#